data_AF-A0A1F9XF26-F1
#
_entry.id   AF-A0A1F9XF26-F1
#
_cell.length_a   1.000
_cell.length_b   1.000
_cell.length_c   1.000
_cell.angle_alpha   90.00
_cell.angle_beta   90.00
_cell.angle_gamma   90.00
#
_symmetry.space_group_name_H-M   'P 1'
#
loop_
_entity.id
_entity.type
_entity.pdbx_description
1 polymer ?
#
loop_
_entity_poly.entity_id
_entity_poly.type
_entity_poly.pdbx_seq_one_letter_code
_entity_poly.pdbx_strand_id
1 'polypeptide(L)'
;MITLTPWEPQEIWPLMAAALNKRPAVIAPFITRPAEKVPDREALGFPPAVNTVKGLYPLLKAGSGQRHGTVVLQGNGVATVFVKEVLPELRSLGLNLNVFYVSSRELFDLLDEAEKEKLYPASLALEAMGITDFTPSTMERWVCSAAGRAFTLHPFRNGRYPASGKAADVMREAGLDGPAQLAAIKKYAEFTALQK
;
A
#
# COMPACT_ATOMS: atom_id res chain seq x y z
N MET A 1 12.32 -1.98 17.79
CA MET A 1 12.32 -2.87 16.60
C MET A 1 11.94 -2.02 15.41
N ILE A 2 12.46 -2.30 14.21
CA ILE A 2 12.03 -1.69 12.95
C ILE A 2 11.63 -2.81 11.99
N THR A 3 10.40 -2.76 11.46
CA THR A 3 9.91 -3.69 10.45
C THR A 3 10.09 -3.09 9.07
N LEU A 4 10.48 -3.90 8.09
CA LEU A 4 10.66 -3.48 6.70
C LEU A 4 9.80 -4.35 5.80
N THR A 5 8.91 -3.74 5.03
CA THR A 5 8.03 -4.41 4.07
C THR A 5 8.31 -3.86 2.66
N PRO A 6 9.47 -4.17 2.06
CA PRO A 6 9.78 -3.73 0.70
C PRO A 6 8.75 -4.28 -0.29
N TRP A 7 8.32 -3.45 -1.24
CA TRP A 7 7.49 -3.95 -2.34
C TRP A 7 8.34 -4.76 -3.33
N GLU A 8 9.49 -4.23 -3.72
CA GLU A 8 10.31 -4.77 -4.81
C GLU A 8 11.80 -4.73 -4.47
N PRO A 9 12.66 -5.50 -5.17
CA PRO A 9 14.05 -5.70 -4.76
C PRO A 9 14.89 -4.43 -4.60
N GLN A 10 14.64 -3.36 -5.36
CA GLN A 10 15.42 -2.11 -5.29
C GLN A 10 15.18 -1.34 -3.99
N GLU A 11 14.11 -1.65 -3.24
CA GLU A 11 13.80 -1.01 -1.96
C GLU A 11 14.59 -1.62 -0.79
N ILE A 12 15.07 -2.85 -0.93
CA ILE A 12 15.70 -3.60 0.17
C ILE A 12 16.90 -2.86 0.73
N TRP A 13 17.85 -2.45 -0.12
CA TRP A 13 19.08 -1.82 0.36
C TRP A 13 18.86 -0.41 0.95
N PRO A 14 18.09 0.49 0.32
CA PRO A 14 17.71 1.75 0.94
C PRO A 14 17.06 1.56 2.32
N LEU A 15 16.10 0.64 2.44
CA LEU A 15 15.42 0.34 3.71
C LEU A 15 16.38 -0.20 4.78
N MET A 16 17.22 -1.16 4.41
CA MET A 16 18.20 -1.75 5.32
C MET A 16 19.19 -0.68 5.83
N ALA A 17 19.72 0.15 4.93
CA ALA A 17 20.62 1.24 5.32
C ALA A 17 19.93 2.26 6.23
N ALA A 18 18.70 2.66 5.90
CA ALA A 18 17.92 3.59 6.72
C ALA A 18 17.65 3.03 8.12
N ALA A 19 17.24 1.76 8.21
CA ALA A 19 17.00 1.09 9.49
C ALA A 19 18.27 0.98 10.33
N LEU A 20 19.39 0.53 9.75
CA LEU A 20 20.68 0.40 10.46
C LEU A 20 21.16 1.75 11.01
N ASN A 21 20.97 2.85 10.26
CA ASN A 21 21.32 4.19 10.72
C ASN A 21 20.52 4.66 11.94
N LYS A 22 19.33 4.10 12.17
CA LYS A 22 18.53 4.35 13.38
C LYS A 22 18.96 3.50 14.58
N ARG A 23 19.93 2.59 14.40
CA ARG A 23 20.48 1.71 15.44
C ARG A 23 19.41 0.99 16.29
N PRO A 24 18.38 0.37 15.67
CA PRO A 24 17.37 -0.35 16.44
C PRO A 24 17.97 -1.62 17.06
N ALA A 25 17.40 -2.06 18.17
CA ALA A 25 17.77 -3.35 18.78
C ALA A 25 17.46 -4.55 17.86
N VAL A 26 16.42 -4.44 17.01
CA VAL A 26 15.96 -5.51 16.10
C VAL A 26 15.49 -4.91 14.78
N ILE A 27 15.88 -5.52 13.67
CA ILE A 27 15.36 -5.25 12.31
C ILE A 27 14.69 -6.52 11.80
N ALA A 28 13.46 -6.41 11.30
CA ALA A 28 12.70 -7.53 10.75
C ALA A 28 12.25 -7.25 9.31
N PRO A 29 13.00 -7.71 8.29
CA PRO A 29 12.61 -7.57 6.89
C PRO A 29 11.66 -8.68 6.44
N PHE A 30 10.53 -8.28 5.87
CA PHE A 30 9.53 -9.16 5.24
C PHE A 30 9.80 -9.18 3.74
N ILE A 31 10.59 -10.16 3.31
CA ILE A 31 10.98 -10.35 1.91
C ILE A 31 10.21 -11.51 1.28
N THR A 32 10.13 -11.51 -0.04
CA THR A 32 9.30 -12.46 -0.77
C THR A 32 10.07 -13.62 -1.38
N ARG A 33 9.32 -14.71 -1.61
CA ARG A 33 9.66 -15.78 -2.54
C ARG A 33 8.43 -16.04 -3.42
N PRO A 34 8.61 -16.36 -4.72
CA PRO A 34 9.87 -16.51 -5.45
C PRO A 34 10.52 -15.15 -5.80
N ALA A 35 11.64 -15.17 -6.54
CA ALA A 35 12.28 -13.95 -7.04
C ALA A 35 11.35 -13.21 -8.00
N GLU A 36 11.10 -11.92 -7.72
CA GLU A 36 10.27 -11.05 -8.55
C GLU A 36 11.10 -10.34 -9.62
N LYS A 37 10.47 -10.06 -10.76
CA LYS A 37 11.08 -9.20 -11.78
C LYS A 37 11.14 -7.77 -11.25
N VAL A 38 12.32 -7.17 -11.30
CA VAL A 38 12.51 -5.77 -10.93
C VAL A 38 11.67 -4.88 -11.86
N PRO A 39 10.76 -4.04 -11.33
CA PRO A 39 9.91 -3.19 -12.15
C PRO A 39 10.70 -1.98 -12.69
N ASP A 40 10.36 -1.56 -13.90
CA ASP A 40 10.78 -0.27 -14.43
C ASP A 40 9.91 0.83 -13.81
N ARG A 41 10.43 1.45 -12.74
CA ARG A 41 9.71 2.47 -11.98
C ARG A 41 9.47 3.73 -12.80
N GLU A 42 10.40 4.10 -13.68
CA GLU A 42 10.27 5.28 -14.53
C GLU A 42 9.16 5.09 -15.56
N ALA A 43 9.13 3.95 -16.26
CA ALA A 43 8.04 3.60 -17.18
C ALA A 43 6.67 3.52 -16.49
N LEU A 44 6.65 3.12 -15.21
CA LEU A 44 5.45 3.13 -14.37
C LEU A 44 5.10 4.51 -13.82
N GLY A 45 5.94 5.53 -13.97
CA GLY A 45 5.74 6.86 -13.39
C GLY A 45 5.82 6.88 -11.85
N PHE A 46 6.54 5.93 -11.27
CA PHE A 46 6.74 5.80 -9.83
C PHE A 46 7.98 6.57 -9.37
N PRO A 47 7.99 7.05 -8.11
CA PRO A 47 9.19 7.67 -7.55
C PRO A 47 10.35 6.67 -7.48
N PRO A 48 11.61 7.14 -7.38
CA PRO A 48 12.76 6.27 -7.19
C PRO A 48 12.64 5.45 -5.90
N ALA A 49 13.23 4.26 -5.90
CA ALA A 49 13.15 3.32 -4.77
C ALA A 49 13.66 3.93 -3.45
N VAL A 50 14.62 4.87 -3.49
CA VAL A 50 15.14 5.56 -2.29
C VAL A 50 14.06 6.27 -1.47
N ASN A 51 12.92 6.65 -2.06
CA ASN A 51 11.83 7.28 -1.31
C ASN A 51 11.21 6.34 -0.26
N THR A 52 11.42 5.03 -0.39
CA THR A 52 11.00 4.01 0.58
C THR A 52 11.53 4.26 1.99
N VAL A 53 12.66 4.97 2.15
CA VAL A 53 13.30 5.21 3.47
C VAL A 53 12.45 6.06 4.42
N LYS A 54 11.42 6.73 3.89
CA LYS A 54 10.44 7.49 4.66
C LYS A 54 9.37 6.60 5.30
N GLY A 55 9.37 5.29 5.04
CA GLY A 55 8.43 4.34 5.63
C GLY A 55 7.04 4.31 4.99
N LEU A 56 6.65 5.41 4.34
CA LEU A 56 5.48 5.54 3.48
C LEU A 56 5.90 6.38 2.26
N TYR A 57 5.45 6.02 1.06
CA TYR A 57 5.70 6.87 -0.10
C TYR A 57 4.56 6.78 -1.12
N PRO A 58 4.28 7.86 -1.89
CA PRO A 58 3.23 7.86 -2.89
C PRO A 58 3.72 7.14 -4.16
N LEU A 59 3.04 6.07 -4.55
CA LEU A 59 3.16 5.46 -5.87
C LEU A 59 2.49 6.34 -6.93
N LEU A 60 1.29 6.84 -6.61
CA LEU A 60 0.52 7.78 -7.44
C LEU A 60 0.06 8.94 -6.57
N LYS A 61 0.02 10.14 -7.16
CA LYS A 61 -0.62 11.30 -6.56
C LYS A 61 -1.81 11.71 -7.41
N ALA A 62 -2.91 12.04 -6.76
CA ALA A 62 -4.06 12.61 -7.45
C ALA A 62 -3.66 13.95 -8.11
N GLY A 63 -3.99 14.09 -9.38
CA GLY A 63 -3.87 15.33 -10.14
C GLY A 63 -4.98 16.33 -9.83
N SER A 64 -5.08 17.37 -10.66
CA SER A 64 -6.15 18.35 -10.62
C SER A 64 -7.52 17.73 -10.96
N GLY A 65 -8.59 18.35 -10.48
CA GLY A 65 -9.97 17.93 -10.75
C GLY A 65 -10.56 17.10 -9.61
N GLN A 66 -11.61 16.33 -9.93
CA GLN A 66 -12.31 15.51 -8.94
C GLN A 66 -11.37 14.43 -8.41
N ARG A 67 -11.22 14.37 -7.08
CA ARG A 67 -10.46 13.32 -6.39
C ARG A 67 -11.36 12.17 -6.00
N HIS A 68 -10.91 10.95 -6.26
CA HIS A 68 -11.63 9.70 -6.04
C HIS A 68 -11.18 8.94 -4.76
N GLY A 69 -10.44 9.63 -3.87
CA GLY A 69 -10.00 9.08 -2.59
C GLY A 69 -8.54 8.65 -2.55
N THR A 70 -8.17 7.98 -1.46
CA THR A 70 -6.82 7.52 -1.17
C THR A 70 -6.79 6.00 -0.95
N VAL A 71 -5.79 5.33 -1.51
CA VAL A 71 -5.53 3.90 -1.30
C VAL A 71 -4.17 3.73 -0.64
N VAL A 72 -4.09 2.95 0.43
CA VAL A 72 -2.84 2.59 1.10
C VAL A 72 -2.58 1.10 0.91
N LEU A 73 -1.44 0.78 0.30
CA LEU A 73 -1.00 -0.59 0.04
C LEU A 73 0.09 -0.98 1.06
N GLN A 74 0.04 -2.21 1.56
CA GLN A 74 1.16 -2.79 2.30
C GLN A 74 1.27 -4.29 2.03
N GLY A 75 2.48 -4.71 1.69
CA GLY A 75 2.77 -6.10 1.35
C GLY A 75 3.04 -6.29 -0.14
N ASN A 76 4.00 -7.15 -0.45
CA ASN A 76 4.46 -7.37 -1.82
C ASN A 76 3.38 -8.01 -2.69
N GLY A 77 2.60 -8.96 -2.17
CA GLY A 77 1.62 -9.70 -2.96
C GLY A 77 0.53 -8.77 -3.47
N VAL A 78 -0.08 -8.00 -2.57
CA VAL A 78 -1.13 -7.03 -2.95
C VAL A 78 -0.61 -5.93 -3.87
N ALA A 79 0.59 -5.39 -3.61
CA ALA A 79 1.14 -4.32 -4.43
C ALA A 79 1.58 -4.82 -5.81
N THR A 80 2.09 -6.05 -5.91
CA THR A 80 2.43 -6.66 -7.19
C THR A 80 1.19 -6.90 -8.04
N VAL A 81 0.11 -7.42 -7.44
CA VAL A 81 -1.19 -7.57 -8.10
C VAL A 81 -1.74 -6.20 -8.52
N PHE A 82 -1.69 -5.21 -7.62
CA PHE A 82 -2.14 -3.86 -7.93
C PHE A 82 -1.43 -3.29 -9.15
N VAL A 83 -0.09 -3.34 -9.19
CA VAL A 83 0.69 -2.75 -10.28
C VAL A 83 0.51 -3.50 -11.59
N LYS A 84 0.42 -4.84 -11.57
CA LYS A 84 0.29 -5.65 -12.79
C LYS A 84 -1.12 -5.62 -13.37
N GLU A 85 -2.16 -5.65 -12.53
CA GLU A 85 -3.53 -5.91 -12.97
C GLU A 85 -4.48 -4.73 -12.75
N VAL A 86 -4.27 -3.93 -11.71
CA VAL A 86 -5.21 -2.86 -11.31
C VAL A 86 -4.80 -1.51 -11.89
N LEU A 87 -3.52 -1.17 -11.83
CA LEU A 87 -2.98 0.12 -12.28
C LEU A 87 -3.31 0.44 -13.75
N PRO A 88 -3.20 -0.49 -14.72
CA PRO A 88 -3.59 -0.21 -16.11
C PRO A 88 -5.08 0.16 -16.23
N GLU A 89 -5.94 -0.54 -15.50
CA GLU A 89 -7.39 -0.30 -15.48
C GLU A 89 -7.74 1.05 -14.84
N LEU A 90 -7.10 1.40 -13.71
CA LEU A 90 -7.30 2.71 -13.08
C LEU A 90 -6.94 3.86 -14.02
N ARG A 91 -5.87 3.71 -14.80
CA ARG A 91 -5.45 4.69 -15.81
C ARG A 91 -6.46 4.79 -16.95
N SER A 92 -6.93 3.65 -17.47
CA SER A 92 -7.95 3.59 -18.51
C SER A 92 -9.25 4.30 -18.10
N LEU A 93 -9.65 4.13 -16.85
CA LEU A 93 -10.86 4.75 -16.28
C LEU A 93 -10.68 6.21 -15.85
N GLY A 94 -9.46 6.74 -15.88
CA GLY A 94 -9.18 8.10 -15.41
C GLY A 94 -9.43 8.30 -13.90
N LEU A 95 -9.30 7.24 -13.09
CA LEU A 95 -9.52 7.33 -11.65
C LEU A 95 -8.40 8.12 -10.96
N ASN A 96 -8.69 9.39 -10.69
CA ASN A 96 -7.82 10.33 -9.98
C ASN A 96 -7.70 10.00 -8.47
N LEU A 97 -6.77 9.11 -8.12
CA LEU A 97 -6.54 8.60 -6.77
C LEU A 97 -5.16 8.99 -6.25
N ASN A 98 -5.03 9.13 -4.92
CA ASN A 98 -3.73 8.96 -4.28
C ASN A 98 -3.49 7.47 -4.00
N VAL A 99 -2.29 6.96 -4.27
CA VAL A 99 -1.92 5.59 -3.93
C VAL A 99 -0.59 5.64 -3.19
N PHE A 100 -0.58 5.16 -1.95
CA PHE A 100 0.60 5.09 -1.11
C PHE A 100 1.02 3.64 -0.88
N TYR A 101 2.31 3.43 -0.72
CA TYR A 101 2.88 2.16 -0.29
C TYR A 101 3.58 2.32 1.06
N VAL A 102 3.26 1.43 2.00
CA VAL A 102 3.87 1.36 3.33
C VAL A 102 5.07 0.41 3.27
N SER A 103 6.27 0.95 3.47
CA SER A 103 7.52 0.21 3.52
C SER A 103 8.05 -0.01 4.94
N SER A 104 7.68 0.84 5.89
CA SER A 104 7.98 0.68 7.31
C SER A 104 7.21 1.71 8.14
N ARG A 105 6.32 1.26 9.03
CA ARG A 105 5.65 2.16 9.97
C ARG A 105 6.67 2.86 10.87
N GLU A 106 7.67 2.12 11.36
CA GLU A 106 8.62 2.67 12.34
C GLU A 106 9.52 3.73 11.73
N LEU A 107 9.96 3.58 10.48
CA LEU A 107 10.71 4.63 9.80
C LEU A 107 9.86 5.88 9.57
N PHE A 108 8.57 5.74 9.27
CA PHE A 108 7.65 6.86 9.13
C PHE A 108 7.41 7.56 10.46
N ASP A 109 7.17 6.82 11.54
CA ASP A 109 6.91 7.38 12.88
C ASP A 109 8.15 8.14 13.42
N LEU A 110 9.35 7.79 12.96
CA LEU A 110 10.63 8.47 13.27
C LEU A 110 10.89 9.76 12.46
N LEU A 111 10.05 10.11 11.49
CA LEU A 111 10.12 11.40 10.80
C LEU A 111 9.64 12.53 11.73
N ASP A 112 10.06 13.76 11.46
CA ASP A 112 9.49 14.91 12.15
C ASP A 112 8.02 15.15 11.73
N GLU A 113 7.26 15.88 12.56
CA GLU A 113 5.83 16.09 12.33
C GLU A 113 5.55 16.87 11.04
N ALA A 114 6.42 17.81 10.67
CA ALA A 114 6.24 18.60 9.45
C ALA A 114 6.40 17.74 8.19
N GLU A 115 7.34 16.80 8.20
CA GLU A 115 7.54 15.84 7.12
C GLU A 115 6.39 14.83 7.06
N LYS A 116 5.92 14.33 8.22
CA LYS A 116 4.74 13.45 8.28
C LYS A 116 3.50 14.14 7.72
N GLU A 117 3.22 15.37 8.13
CA GLU A 117 2.06 16.14 7.65
C GLU A 117 2.16 16.47 6.16
N LYS A 118 3.37 16.79 5.67
CA LYS A 118 3.59 17.03 4.23
C LYS A 118 3.37 15.77 3.39
N LEU A 119 3.78 14.61 3.90
CA LEU A 119 3.77 13.35 3.17
C LEU A 119 2.39 12.68 3.20
N TYR A 120 1.77 12.65 4.38
CA TYR A 120 0.50 11.96 4.63
C TYR A 120 -0.30 12.68 5.73
N PRO A 121 -0.95 13.81 5.40
CA PRO A 121 -1.72 14.58 6.36
C PRO A 121 -2.93 13.78 6.85
N ALA A 122 -3.44 14.14 8.03
CA ALA A 122 -4.56 13.44 8.67
C ALA A 122 -5.82 13.36 7.78
N SER A 123 -6.03 14.35 6.91
CA SER A 123 -7.12 14.36 5.94
C SER A 123 -7.07 13.15 4.99
N LEU A 124 -5.88 12.76 4.50
CA LEU A 124 -5.73 11.59 3.64
C LEU A 124 -6.05 10.30 4.40
N ALA A 125 -5.66 10.20 5.68
CA ALA A 125 -5.96 9.03 6.50
C ALA A 125 -7.47 8.86 6.77
N LEU A 126 -8.22 9.96 6.82
CA LEU A 126 -9.68 9.95 6.98
C LEU A 126 -10.40 9.55 5.68
N GLU A 127 -9.84 9.86 4.51
CA GLU A 127 -10.36 9.48 3.18
C GLU A 127 -9.61 8.31 2.53
N ALA A 128 -8.92 7.49 3.32
CA ALA A 128 -8.20 6.32 2.84
C ALA A 128 -9.01 5.03 2.97
N MET A 129 -8.80 4.10 2.05
CA MET A 129 -8.99 2.67 2.26
C MET A 129 -7.63 1.94 2.21
N GLY A 130 -7.55 0.78 2.83
CA GLY A 130 -6.35 -0.06 2.82
C GLY A 130 -6.46 -1.29 1.92
N ILE A 131 -5.33 -1.80 1.46
CA ILE A 131 -5.21 -3.13 0.85
C ILE A 131 -3.92 -3.75 1.39
N THR A 132 -4.05 -4.89 2.07
CA THR A 132 -2.89 -5.58 2.65
C THR A 132 -2.99 -7.09 2.54
N ASP A 133 -1.85 -7.77 2.37
CA ASP A 133 -1.74 -9.23 2.56
C ASP A 133 -1.32 -9.58 4.01
N PHE A 134 -1.20 -8.59 4.91
CA PHE A 134 -1.03 -8.76 6.34
C PHE A 134 -2.38 -8.76 7.10
N THR A 135 -2.32 -8.63 8.43
CA THR A 135 -3.51 -8.45 9.27
C THR A 135 -4.09 -7.04 9.10
N PRO A 136 -5.41 -6.85 9.30
CA PRO A 136 -6.03 -5.53 9.18
C PRO A 136 -5.44 -4.49 10.15
N SER A 137 -4.87 -4.91 11.28
CA SER A 137 -4.28 -4.00 12.27
C SER A 137 -3.07 -3.22 11.73
N THR A 138 -2.39 -3.70 10.69
CA THR A 138 -1.30 -2.92 10.08
C THR A 138 -1.81 -1.68 9.34
N MET A 139 -3.11 -1.64 9.02
CA MET A 139 -3.77 -0.53 8.33
C MET A 139 -4.29 0.56 9.27
N GLU A 140 -4.44 0.29 10.57
CA GLU A 140 -5.12 1.20 11.51
C GLU A 140 -4.47 2.58 11.62
N ARG A 141 -3.13 2.66 11.43
CA ARG A 141 -2.37 3.93 11.42
C ARG A 141 -2.66 4.78 10.19
N TRP A 142 -3.02 4.14 9.08
CA TRP A 142 -3.16 4.74 7.77
C TRP A 142 -4.63 4.97 7.39
N VAL A 143 -5.54 4.18 7.97
CA VAL A 143 -6.97 4.21 7.68
C VAL A 143 -7.74 4.53 8.96
N CYS A 144 -8.12 5.81 9.08
CA CYS A 144 -8.68 6.37 10.30
C CYS A 144 -10.22 6.46 10.30
N SER A 145 -10.88 6.31 9.15
CA SER A 145 -12.35 6.32 9.09
C SER A 145 -12.97 4.94 9.21
N ALA A 146 -14.15 4.87 9.83
CA ALA A 146 -14.93 3.63 9.91
C ALA A 146 -15.30 3.10 8.52
N ALA A 147 -15.66 4.00 7.60
CA ALA A 147 -15.91 3.67 6.20
C ALA A 147 -14.65 3.10 5.54
N GLY A 148 -13.51 3.79 5.61
CA GLY A 148 -12.24 3.32 5.06
C GLY A 148 -11.85 1.92 5.55
N ARG A 149 -12.03 1.65 6.85
CA ARG A 149 -11.78 0.32 7.43
C ARG A 149 -12.74 -0.74 6.90
N ALA A 150 -14.02 -0.43 6.73
CA ALA A 150 -15.00 -1.35 6.16
C ALA A 150 -14.72 -1.69 4.68
N PHE A 151 -14.12 -0.75 3.94
CA PHE A 151 -13.69 -0.96 2.55
C PHE A 151 -12.31 -1.63 2.42
N THR A 152 -11.54 -1.73 3.51
CA THR A 152 -10.17 -2.24 3.48
C THR A 152 -10.12 -3.73 3.15
N LEU A 153 -9.22 -4.11 2.24
CA LEU A 153 -9.00 -5.49 1.84
C LEU A 153 -7.89 -6.13 2.67
N HIS A 154 -8.14 -7.33 3.18
CA HIS A 154 -7.17 -8.15 3.92
C HIS A 154 -7.56 -9.65 3.87
N PRO A 155 -6.64 -10.61 4.10
CA PRO A 155 -6.92 -12.04 3.93
C PRO A 155 -7.98 -12.60 4.87
N PHE A 156 -8.18 -11.94 6.02
CA PHE A 156 -9.02 -12.43 7.12
C PHE A 156 -10.49 -11.96 7.06
N ARG A 157 -10.93 -11.30 5.98
CA ARG A 157 -12.30 -10.73 5.89
C ARG A 157 -13.41 -11.78 6.04
N ASN A 158 -13.11 -13.02 5.68
CA ASN A 158 -14.05 -14.13 5.77
C ASN A 158 -14.01 -14.87 7.13
N GLY A 159 -13.33 -14.31 8.14
CA GLY A 159 -13.25 -14.90 9.48
C GLY A 159 -12.48 -16.23 9.55
N ARG A 160 -11.66 -16.54 8.54
CA ARG A 160 -10.88 -17.78 8.45
C ARG A 160 -9.49 -17.52 7.86
N TYR A 161 -8.55 -18.43 8.13
CA TYR A 161 -7.25 -18.45 7.47
C TYR A 161 -7.38 -18.94 6.02
N PRO A 162 -6.56 -18.44 5.08
CA PRO A 162 -6.53 -18.97 3.71
C PRO A 162 -6.06 -20.43 3.67
N ALA A 163 -6.47 -21.16 2.62
CA ALA A 163 -6.04 -22.53 2.42
C ALA A 163 -4.60 -22.60 1.88
N SER A 164 -4.04 -23.81 1.86
CA SER A 164 -2.76 -24.08 1.20
C SER A 164 -2.96 -24.23 -0.30
N GLY A 165 -2.17 -23.53 -1.11
CA GLY A 165 -2.26 -23.58 -2.57
C GLY A 165 -1.23 -22.72 -3.28
N LYS A 166 -1.38 -22.57 -4.60
CA LYS A 166 -0.57 -21.61 -5.37
C LYS A 166 -0.90 -20.20 -4.92
N ALA A 167 0.10 -19.32 -4.87
CA ALA A 167 -0.07 -17.94 -4.40
C ALA A 167 -1.25 -17.20 -5.07
N ALA A 168 -1.40 -17.33 -6.39
CA ALA A 168 -2.52 -16.70 -7.13
C ALA A 168 -3.90 -17.23 -6.71
N ASP A 169 -4.02 -18.53 -6.42
CA ASP A 169 -5.28 -19.14 -5.96
C ASP A 169 -5.61 -18.70 -4.53
N VAL A 170 -4.59 -18.58 -3.67
CA VAL A 170 -4.73 -18.08 -2.29
C VAL A 170 -5.13 -16.60 -2.28
N MET A 171 -4.54 -15.77 -3.15
CA MET A 171 -4.92 -14.36 -3.29
C MET A 171 -6.37 -14.21 -3.77
N ARG A 172 -6.79 -15.04 -4.73
CA ARG A 172 -8.19 -15.07 -5.21
C ARG A 172 -9.14 -15.52 -4.11
N GLU A 173 -8.81 -16.57 -3.36
CA GLU A 173 -9.60 -17.03 -2.20
C GLU A 173 -9.75 -15.92 -1.14
N ALA A 174 -8.68 -15.15 -0.92
CA ALA A 174 -8.64 -14.04 0.03
C ALA A 174 -9.37 -12.78 -0.47
N GLY A 175 -9.80 -12.72 -1.74
CA GLY A 175 -10.37 -11.52 -2.36
C GLY A 175 -9.33 -10.39 -2.51
N LEU A 176 -8.08 -10.76 -2.79
CA LEU A 176 -6.93 -9.86 -2.97
C LEU A 176 -6.34 -9.92 -4.38
N ASP A 177 -6.95 -10.67 -5.30
CA ASP A 177 -6.60 -10.69 -6.72
C ASP A 177 -7.02 -9.39 -7.44
N GLY A 178 -6.54 -9.19 -8.67
CA GLY A 178 -6.74 -7.95 -9.42
C GLY A 178 -8.21 -7.54 -9.56
N PRO A 179 -9.12 -8.44 -9.96
CA PRO A 179 -10.55 -8.14 -10.05
C PRO A 179 -11.15 -7.67 -8.72
N ALA A 180 -10.82 -8.32 -7.61
CA ALA A 180 -11.33 -7.95 -6.29
C ALA A 180 -10.79 -6.59 -5.82
N GLN A 181 -9.48 -6.34 -6.01
CA GLN A 181 -8.89 -5.04 -5.72
C GLN A 181 -9.53 -3.91 -6.53
N LEU A 182 -9.66 -4.09 -7.85
CA LEU A 182 -10.26 -3.10 -8.75
C LEU A 182 -11.72 -2.81 -8.38
N ALA A 183 -12.52 -3.85 -8.12
CA ALA A 183 -13.92 -3.69 -7.72
C ALA A 183 -14.05 -2.91 -6.40
N ALA A 184 -13.21 -3.20 -5.41
CA ALA A 184 -13.22 -2.49 -4.14
C ALA A 184 -12.84 -1.01 -4.30
N ILE A 185 -11.79 -0.72 -5.10
CA ILE A 185 -11.35 0.65 -5.37
C ILE A 185 -12.42 1.44 -6.11
N LYS A 186 -13.08 0.86 -7.13
CA LYS A 186 -14.19 1.49 -7.84
C LYS A 186 -15.34 1.85 -6.89
N LYS A 187 -15.75 0.90 -6.06
CA LYS A 187 -16.82 1.12 -5.08
C LYS A 187 -16.45 2.20 -4.06
N TYR A 188 -15.18 2.25 -3.64
CA TYR A 188 -14.70 3.29 -2.74
C TYR A 188 -14.64 4.66 -3.41
N ALA A 189 -14.21 4.73 -4.67
CA ALA A 189 -14.23 5.95 -5.47
C ALA A 189 -15.65 6.52 -5.60
N GLU A 190 -16.63 5.67 -5.91
CA GLU A 190 -18.04 6.06 -5.96
C GLU A 190 -18.54 6.56 -4.59
N PHE A 191 -18.22 5.85 -3.51
CA PHE A 191 -18.56 6.28 -2.15
C PHE A 191 -17.98 7.65 -1.81
N THR A 192 -16.68 7.88 -2.07
CA THR A 192 -16.05 9.18 -1.78
C THR A 192 -16.59 10.32 -2.62
N ALA A 193 -17.05 10.05 -3.85
CA ALA A 193 -17.70 11.04 -4.69
C ALA A 193 -19.08 11.47 -4.14
N LEU A 194 -19.80 10.59 -3.43
CA LEU A 194 -21.10 10.87 -2.81
C LEU A 194 -21.00 11.61 -1.46
N GLN A 195 -19.82 11.66 -0.85
CA GLN A 195 -19.60 12.34 0.44
C GLN A 195 -19.14 13.80 0.30
N LYS A 196 -19.02 14.31 -0.94
CA LYS A 196 -18.63 15.68 -1.28
C LYS A 196 -19.82 16.46 -1.81
#